data_AF-C3N044-F1
#
_entry.id   AF-C3N044-F1
#
_cell.length_a   1.000
_cell.length_b   1.000
_cell.length_c   1.000
_cell.angle_alpha   90.00
_cell.angle_beta   90.00
_cell.angle_gamma   90.00
#
_symmetry.space_group_name_H-M   'P 1'
#
loop_
_entity.id
_entity.type
_entity.pdbx_description
1 polymer ?
#
loop_
_entity_poly.entity_id
_entity_poly.type
_entity_poly.pdbx_seq_one_letter_code
_entity_poly.pdbx_strand_id
1 'polypeptide(L)'
;MRILEFDEKRQAAKLHIESEDDLWILHLILEKGDKVVAKTTRDIGLGKESRRIPMTIVLKVDYTEFQEFTNRLRIHGIIEDAPERFGIRGAHHTINLDIGDEIIIIKQQWSKYALDKLKKQADKRSKIIIALVDFDEYLIAIPFEQGIKILSEKSLRSLNEEEGIIEQNALEVATELAEYVKQYNPDAILLAGPGFFKEEVAKKVNNILKNKKVYIDSVSSATRAGLHEILKRDIIDKIMSDYEIAIGAKKMEKAMELLAKQPELVTYGLEQVKNAVEMGAVETVLLIEDLLSSNNQERLAIERILGDIENKRGEIILVPKESPIYFELKNLTGILAILRFRIN
;
A
#
# COMPACT_ATOMS: atom_id res chain seq x y z
N MET A 1 -3.51 4.45 -0.06
CA MET A 1 -4.78 5.20 -0.14
C MET A 1 -5.04 5.59 -1.57
N ARG A 2 -6.28 5.52 -2.06
CA ARG A 2 -6.58 6.07 -3.39
C ARG A 2 -7.39 7.35 -3.28
N ILE A 3 -6.92 8.39 -3.96
CA ILE A 3 -7.69 9.63 -4.15
C ILE A 3 -8.60 9.40 -5.36
N LEU A 4 -9.91 9.33 -5.14
CA LEU A 4 -10.90 9.11 -6.20
C LEU A 4 -11.31 10.41 -6.89
N GLU A 5 -11.35 11.50 -6.13
CA GLU A 5 -11.73 12.82 -6.63
C GLU A 5 -11.15 13.88 -5.70
N PHE A 6 -10.68 15.00 -6.27
CA PHE A 6 -10.32 16.19 -5.50
C PHE A 6 -10.96 17.43 -6.15
N ASP A 7 -11.97 17.99 -5.50
CA ASP A 7 -12.65 19.21 -5.92
C ASP A 7 -12.05 20.41 -5.19
N GLU A 8 -11.17 21.15 -5.88
CA GLU A 8 -10.54 22.37 -5.37
C GLU A 8 -11.56 23.46 -5.01
N LYS A 9 -12.68 23.58 -5.74
CA LYS A 9 -13.67 24.63 -5.48
C LYS A 9 -14.44 24.36 -4.20
N ARG A 10 -14.79 23.09 -3.97
CA ARG A 10 -15.49 22.67 -2.75
C ARG A 10 -14.54 22.32 -1.61
N GLN A 11 -13.23 22.32 -1.86
CA GLN A 11 -12.21 21.84 -0.91
C GLN A 11 -12.55 20.43 -0.40
N ALA A 12 -12.98 19.56 -1.32
CA ALA A 12 -13.48 18.22 -1.01
C ALA A 12 -12.59 17.15 -1.64
N ALA A 13 -12.18 16.17 -0.85
CA ALA A 13 -11.40 15.01 -1.29
C ALA A 13 -12.22 13.74 -1.07
N LYS A 14 -12.50 12.98 -2.14
CA LYS A 14 -13.06 11.64 -2.05
C LYS A 14 -11.93 10.62 -2.04
N LEU A 15 -11.89 9.79 -1.00
CA LEU A 15 -10.81 8.86 -0.72
C LEU A 15 -11.35 7.44 -0.56
N HIS A 16 -10.58 6.45 -1.01
CA HIS A 16 -10.80 5.04 -0.77
C HIS A 16 -9.66 4.48 0.09
N ILE A 17 -10.03 3.81 1.18
CA ILE A 17 -9.09 3.26 2.17
C ILE A 17 -8.64 1.88 1.69
N GLU A 18 -7.33 1.71 1.49
CA GLU A 18 -6.73 0.46 1.01
C GLU A 18 -5.82 -0.21 2.06
N SER A 19 -5.40 0.51 3.11
CA SER A 19 -4.49 -0.02 4.13
C SER A 19 -4.71 0.57 5.54
N GLU A 20 -4.08 -0.04 6.55
CA GLU A 20 -4.03 0.50 7.92
C GLU A 20 -3.33 1.86 7.97
N ASP A 21 -2.26 2.06 7.19
CA ASP A 21 -1.55 3.34 7.12
C ASP A 21 -2.46 4.46 6.59
N ASP A 22 -3.40 4.14 5.70
CA ASP A 22 -4.37 5.13 5.23
C ASP A 22 -5.24 5.66 6.37
N LEU A 23 -5.69 4.78 7.26
CA LEU A 23 -6.49 5.15 8.44
C LEU A 23 -5.67 6.03 9.40
N TRP A 24 -4.38 5.71 9.58
CA TRP A 24 -3.46 6.53 10.35
C TRP A 24 -3.27 7.92 9.72
N ILE A 25 -3.06 8.00 8.40
CA ILE A 25 -2.95 9.30 7.71
C ILE A 25 -4.25 10.10 7.84
N LEU A 26 -5.41 9.46 7.72
CA LEU A 26 -6.71 10.09 7.92
C LEU A 26 -6.83 10.67 9.34
N HIS A 27 -6.40 9.93 10.36
CA HIS A 27 -6.34 10.40 11.75
C HIS A 27 -5.48 11.67 11.90
N LEU A 28 -4.35 11.75 11.20
CA LEU A 28 -3.43 12.88 11.28
C LEU A 28 -3.93 14.13 10.54
N ILE A 29 -4.72 13.99 9.47
CA ILE A 29 -5.16 15.12 8.64
C ILE A 29 -6.54 15.65 9.02
N LEU A 30 -7.38 14.84 9.69
CA LEU A 30 -8.71 15.27 10.11
C LEU A 30 -8.60 16.19 11.33
N GLU A 31 -9.28 17.33 11.24
CA GLU A 31 -9.27 18.36 12.25
C GLU A 31 -10.69 18.63 12.76
N LYS A 32 -10.76 19.16 13.98
CA LYS A 32 -12.03 19.60 14.55
C LYS A 32 -12.70 20.65 13.64
N GLY A 33 -13.96 20.42 13.32
CA GLY A 33 -14.76 21.31 12.47
C GLY A 33 -14.80 20.93 10.99
N ASP A 34 -13.93 20.01 10.55
CA ASP A 34 -14.04 19.40 9.23
C ASP A 34 -15.37 18.68 9.05
N LYS A 35 -15.77 18.46 7.81
CA LYS A 35 -16.96 17.66 7.50
C LYS A 35 -16.53 16.39 6.80
N VAL A 36 -17.08 15.27 7.23
CA VAL A 36 -16.87 13.98 6.58
C VAL A 36 -18.19 13.41 6.10
N VAL A 37 -18.21 12.89 4.88
CA VAL A 37 -19.35 12.16 4.32
C VAL A 37 -18.95 10.70 4.20
N ALA A 38 -19.66 9.83 4.92
CA ALA A 38 -19.40 8.40 4.87
C ALA A 38 -20.68 7.60 5.12
N LYS A 39 -20.65 6.35 4.69
CA LYS A 39 -21.68 5.36 5.03
C LYS A 39 -21.48 4.91 6.47
N THR A 40 -22.58 4.76 7.20
CA THR A 40 -22.60 4.27 8.58
C THR A 40 -23.88 3.50 8.84
N THR A 41 -23.98 2.89 10.01
CA THR A 41 -25.22 2.27 10.48
C THR A 41 -25.67 2.91 11.78
N ARG A 42 -26.98 3.02 11.97
CA ARG A 42 -27.56 3.56 13.20
C ARG A 42 -28.83 2.80 13.56
N ASP A 43 -29.04 2.56 14.84
CA ASP A 43 -30.28 1.98 15.34
C ASP A 43 -31.36 3.06 15.33
N ILE A 44 -32.42 2.83 14.56
CA ILE A 44 -33.56 3.74 14.41
C ILE A 44 -34.78 3.06 15.02
N GLY A 45 -35.46 3.77 15.91
CA GLY A 45 -36.74 3.32 16.48
C GLY A 45 -37.84 3.40 15.41
N LEU A 46 -38.43 2.26 15.09
CA LEU A 46 -39.60 2.12 14.21
C LEU A 46 -40.76 1.59 15.06
N GLY A 47 -41.39 2.47 15.83
CA GLY A 47 -42.45 2.10 16.76
C GLY A 47 -41.90 1.37 18.00
N LYS A 48 -42.28 0.11 18.20
CA LYS A 48 -41.86 -0.72 19.35
C LYS A 48 -40.54 -1.46 19.13
N GLU A 49 -40.02 -1.50 17.90
CA GLU A 49 -38.79 -2.20 17.57
C GLU A 49 -37.72 -1.22 17.09
N SER A 50 -36.46 -1.51 17.42
CA SER A 50 -35.31 -0.80 16.83
C SER A 50 -34.70 -1.65 15.72
N ARG A 51 -34.32 -1.02 14.61
CA ARG A 51 -33.58 -1.69 13.53
C ARG A 51 -32.33 -0.90 13.19
N ARG A 52 -31.24 -1.62 12.93
CA ARG A 52 -29.98 -1.03 12.45
C ARG A 52 -30.08 -0.73 10.96
N ILE A 53 -30.10 0.54 10.60
CA ILE A 53 -30.30 1.00 9.22
C ILE A 53 -28.98 1.57 8.68
N PRO A 54 -28.51 1.13 7.49
CA PRO A 54 -27.40 1.77 6.81
C PRO A 54 -27.84 3.11 6.22
N MET A 55 -27.00 4.13 6.36
CA MET A 55 -27.25 5.48 5.88
C MET A 55 -25.95 6.20 5.55
N THR A 56 -26.02 7.21 4.70
CA THR A 56 -24.91 8.15 4.48
C THR A 56 -25.21 9.42 5.26
N ILE A 57 -24.25 9.90 6.02
CA ILE A 57 -24.38 11.11 6.83
C ILE A 57 -23.24 12.07 6.52
N VAL A 58 -23.47 13.36 6.74
CA VAL A 58 -22.43 14.37 6.85
C VAL A 58 -22.20 14.61 8.35
N LEU A 59 -21.02 14.27 8.83
CA LEU A 59 -20.62 14.43 10.21
C LEU A 59 -19.63 15.60 10.32
N LYS A 60 -19.93 16.57 11.18
CA LYS A 60 -18.97 17.60 11.57
C LYS A 60 -18.06 17.02 12.65
N VAL A 61 -16.78 16.89 12.35
CA VAL A 61 -15.76 16.24 13.19
C VAL A 61 -15.55 17.07 14.46
N ASP A 62 -15.51 16.37 15.60
CA ASP A 62 -15.05 16.93 16.87
C ASP A 62 -13.63 16.46 17.16
N TYR A 63 -13.41 15.14 17.10
CA TYR A 63 -12.09 14.52 17.22
C TYR A 63 -12.10 13.12 16.59
N THR A 64 -10.91 12.53 16.47
CA THR A 64 -10.74 11.17 15.95
C THR A 64 -9.96 10.32 16.94
N GLU A 65 -10.32 9.04 17.06
CA GLU A 65 -9.59 8.05 17.83
C GLU A 65 -9.07 6.97 16.88
N PHE A 66 -7.76 6.73 16.95
CA PHE A 66 -7.09 5.66 16.24
C PHE A 66 -6.34 4.82 17.26
N GLN A 67 -6.61 3.51 17.28
CA GLN A 67 -5.86 2.58 18.11
C GLN A 67 -4.73 1.99 17.26
N GLU A 68 -3.49 2.07 17.75
CA GLU A 68 -2.30 1.61 17.04
C GLU A 68 -2.44 0.17 16.57
N PHE A 69 -2.05 -0.08 15.32
CA PHE A 69 -2.08 -1.40 14.66
C PHE A 69 -3.47 -2.05 14.63
N THR A 70 -4.52 -1.24 14.66
CA THR A 70 -5.90 -1.68 14.42
C THR A 70 -6.39 -1.19 13.06
N ASN A 71 -7.31 -1.96 12.48
CA ASN A 71 -7.84 -1.68 11.14
C ASN A 71 -9.01 -0.69 11.17
N ARG A 72 -9.11 0.15 12.22
CA ARG A 72 -10.27 1.00 12.46
C ARG A 72 -9.90 2.41 12.89
N LEU A 73 -10.46 3.39 12.18
CA LEU A 73 -10.50 4.79 12.59
C LEU A 73 -11.91 5.14 13.10
N ARG A 74 -12.00 5.73 14.29
CA ARG A 74 -13.25 6.26 14.83
C ARG A 74 -13.27 7.77 14.70
N ILE A 75 -14.28 8.30 14.02
CA ILE A 75 -14.47 9.74 13.84
C ILE A 75 -15.69 10.15 14.65
N HIS A 76 -15.46 10.91 15.72
CA HIS A 76 -16.49 11.42 16.60
C HIS A 76 -16.94 12.80 16.16
N GLY A 77 -18.24 13.06 16.22
CA GLY A 77 -18.76 14.35 15.78
C GLY A 77 -20.26 14.48 15.95
N ILE A 78 -20.79 15.53 15.32
CA ILE A 78 -22.22 15.88 15.31
C ILE A 78 -22.73 15.73 13.88
N ILE A 79 -23.88 15.09 13.71
CA ILE A 79 -24.52 14.93 12.40
C ILE A 79 -24.98 16.31 11.91
N GLU A 80 -24.36 16.81 10.85
CA GLU A 80 -24.76 18.06 10.22
C GLU A 80 -25.83 17.85 9.17
N ASP A 81 -25.82 16.70 8.47
CA ASP A 81 -26.84 16.32 7.50
C ASP A 81 -27.01 14.80 7.44
N ALA A 82 -28.24 14.36 7.18
CA ALA A 82 -28.65 12.96 7.11
C ALA A 82 -30.03 12.86 6.44
N PRO A 83 -30.45 11.66 5.95
CA PRO A 83 -31.78 11.50 5.37
C PRO A 83 -32.88 11.97 6.33
N GLU A 84 -33.63 12.99 5.91
CA GLU A 84 -34.55 13.78 6.76
C GLU A 84 -35.59 12.91 7.48
N ARG A 85 -36.03 11.83 6.82
CA ARG A 85 -36.96 10.81 7.36
C ARG A 85 -36.56 10.19 8.70
N PHE A 86 -35.30 10.31 9.12
CA PHE A 86 -34.80 9.76 10.38
C PHE A 86 -34.68 10.79 11.51
N GLY A 87 -34.72 12.11 11.22
CA GLY A 87 -34.70 13.16 12.26
C GLY A 87 -33.47 13.17 13.17
N ILE A 88 -32.31 12.67 12.70
CA ILE A 88 -31.09 12.51 13.52
C ILE A 88 -30.10 13.68 13.41
N ARG A 89 -30.46 14.75 12.70
CA ARG A 89 -29.62 15.93 12.53
C ARG A 89 -29.37 16.59 13.90
N GLY A 90 -28.12 16.97 14.16
CA GLY A 90 -27.67 17.53 15.43
C GLY A 90 -27.34 16.48 16.51
N ALA A 91 -27.59 15.19 16.28
CA ALA A 91 -27.20 14.16 17.24
C ALA A 91 -25.69 13.85 17.15
N HIS A 92 -25.11 13.45 18.28
CA HIS A 92 -23.77 12.86 18.28
C HIS A 92 -23.78 11.52 17.55
N HIS A 93 -22.69 11.25 16.84
CA HIS A 93 -22.46 9.98 16.16
C HIS A 93 -20.97 9.72 16.01
N THR A 94 -20.61 8.44 15.93
CA THR A 94 -19.26 7.99 15.63
C THR A 94 -19.29 7.20 14.34
N ILE A 95 -18.54 7.66 13.34
CA ILE A 95 -18.28 6.89 12.12
C ILE A 95 -17.10 5.96 12.41
N ASN A 96 -17.26 4.67 12.11
CA ASN A 96 -16.15 3.72 12.09
C ASN A 96 -15.77 3.52 10.63
N LEU A 97 -14.53 3.83 10.27
CA LEU A 97 -13.96 3.50 8.97
C LEU A 97 -13.05 2.29 9.12
N ASP A 98 -13.26 1.29 8.26
CA ASP A 98 -12.41 0.11 8.12
C ASP A 98 -11.82 0.08 6.68
N ILE A 99 -10.86 -0.82 6.43
CA ILE A 99 -10.25 -0.99 5.09
C ILE A 99 -11.32 -1.36 4.07
N GLY A 100 -11.30 -0.70 2.90
CA GLY A 100 -12.28 -0.85 1.83
C GLY A 100 -13.41 0.20 1.85
N ASP A 101 -13.52 0.98 2.92
CA ASP A 101 -14.50 2.07 2.98
C ASP A 101 -14.10 3.26 2.09
N GLU A 102 -15.12 4.03 1.69
CA GLU A 102 -14.97 5.33 1.03
C GLU A 102 -15.39 6.45 1.98
N ILE A 103 -14.64 7.55 1.96
CA ILE A 103 -14.93 8.77 2.71
C ILE A 103 -14.75 9.99 1.82
N ILE A 104 -15.61 10.99 1.99
CA ILE A 104 -15.37 12.34 1.45
C ILE A 104 -15.01 13.25 2.63
N ILE A 105 -13.87 13.92 2.54
CA ILE A 105 -13.44 14.93 3.52
C ILE A 105 -13.62 16.30 2.89
N ILE A 106 -14.31 17.19 3.58
CA ILE A 106 -14.52 18.58 3.17
C ILE A 106 -13.89 19.46 4.24
N LYS A 107 -12.87 20.22 3.84
CA LYS A 107 -12.18 21.19 4.69
C LYS A 107 -12.55 22.60 4.28
N GLN A 108 -12.40 23.57 5.18
CA GLN A 108 -12.46 24.99 4.77
C GLN A 108 -11.32 25.32 3.81
N GLN A 109 -10.13 24.81 4.11
CA GLN A 109 -8.96 24.90 3.27
C GLN A 109 -8.06 23.70 3.54
N TRP A 110 -7.59 23.05 2.48
CA TRP A 110 -6.56 22.02 2.59
C TRP A 110 -5.20 22.65 2.86
N SER A 111 -4.57 22.28 3.97
CA SER A 111 -3.18 22.67 4.22
C SER A 111 -2.25 21.93 3.28
N LYS A 112 -1.11 22.56 2.92
CA LYS A 112 -0.06 21.91 2.13
C LYS A 112 0.41 20.60 2.79
N TYR A 113 0.55 20.61 4.12
CA TYR A 113 0.92 19.42 4.90
C TYR A 113 -0.06 18.25 4.68
N ALA A 114 -1.37 18.49 4.76
CA ALA A 114 -2.38 17.46 4.57
C ALA A 114 -2.37 16.91 3.13
N LEU A 115 -2.24 17.80 2.14
CA LEU A 115 -2.15 17.40 0.73
C LEU A 115 -0.89 16.57 0.45
N ASP A 116 0.27 17.00 0.97
CA ASP A 116 1.53 16.28 0.80
C ASP A 116 1.47 14.89 1.46
N LYS A 117 0.82 14.77 2.63
CA LYS A 117 0.59 13.48 3.29
C LYS A 117 -0.34 12.57 2.49
N LEU A 118 -1.45 13.09 1.96
CA LEU A 118 -2.36 12.34 1.10
C LEU A 118 -1.65 11.83 -0.16
N LYS A 119 -0.89 12.70 -0.84
CA LYS A 119 -0.15 12.35 -2.06
C LYS A 119 0.90 11.29 -1.79
N LYS A 120 1.73 11.46 -0.77
CA LYS A 120 2.74 10.47 -0.38
C LYS A 120 2.14 9.10 -0.02
N GLN A 121 0.96 9.08 0.59
CA GLN A 121 0.27 7.84 0.92
C GLN A 121 -0.45 7.21 -0.29
N ALA A 122 -0.73 8.01 -1.32
CA ALA A 122 -1.24 7.54 -2.59
C ALA A 122 -0.13 6.93 -3.46
N ASP A 123 1.09 7.47 -3.37
CA ASP A 123 2.31 6.85 -3.89
C ASP A 123 2.57 5.54 -3.12
N LYS A 124 1.98 4.44 -3.61
CA LYS A 124 2.09 3.11 -3.01
C LYS A 124 3.54 2.79 -2.65
N ARG A 125 3.82 2.64 -1.37
CA ARG A 125 5.05 2.01 -0.90
C ARG A 125 4.83 0.51 -0.84
N SER A 126 5.79 -0.22 -1.41
CA SER A 126 5.89 -1.65 -1.19
C SER A 126 5.95 -1.93 0.32
N LYS A 127 5.48 -3.10 0.76
CA LYS A 127 5.53 -3.54 2.16
C LYS A 127 6.63 -4.57 2.37
N ILE A 128 7.41 -4.44 3.43
CA ILE A 128 8.45 -5.41 3.78
C ILE A 128 8.13 -6.05 5.13
N ILE A 129 8.34 -7.36 5.25
CA ILE A 129 8.39 -8.03 6.55
C ILE A 129 9.85 -8.31 6.90
N ILE A 130 10.22 -8.04 8.16
CA ILE A 130 11.57 -8.21 8.67
C ILE A 130 11.54 -9.34 9.70
N ALA A 131 12.37 -10.34 9.52
CA ALA A 131 12.59 -11.42 10.47
C ALA A 131 14.05 -11.41 10.89
N LEU A 132 14.28 -11.26 12.19
CA LEU A 132 15.60 -11.37 12.80
C LEU A 132 15.71 -12.71 13.50
N VAL A 133 16.79 -13.45 13.28
CA VAL A 133 16.94 -14.81 13.77
C VAL A 133 18.36 -15.06 14.27
N ASP A 134 18.50 -15.73 15.40
CA ASP A 134 19.74 -16.34 15.86
C ASP A 134 19.45 -17.74 16.41
N PHE A 135 20.42 -18.38 17.07
CA PHE A 135 20.23 -19.74 17.58
C PHE A 135 19.32 -19.83 18.82
N ASP A 136 19.15 -18.73 19.53
CA ASP A 136 18.50 -18.67 20.84
C ASP A 136 17.13 -17.99 20.77
N GLU A 137 16.90 -17.10 19.80
CA GLU A 137 15.68 -16.31 19.67
C GLU A 137 15.44 -15.80 18.25
N TYR A 138 14.21 -15.31 18.03
CA TYR A 138 13.84 -14.60 16.82
C TYR A 138 12.79 -13.52 17.07
N LEU A 139 12.76 -12.55 16.17
CA LEU A 139 11.82 -11.45 16.16
C LEU A 139 11.28 -11.24 14.74
N ILE A 140 9.96 -11.21 14.58
CA ILE A 140 9.30 -10.89 13.31
C ILE A 140 8.56 -9.57 13.46
N ALA A 141 8.82 -8.64 12.55
CA ALA A 141 8.24 -7.31 12.57
C ALA A 141 7.86 -6.82 11.17
N ILE A 142 6.92 -5.88 11.12
CA ILE A 142 6.53 -5.18 9.91
C ILE A 142 6.54 -3.66 10.16
N PRO A 143 7.28 -2.88 9.37
CA PRO A 143 7.21 -1.43 9.42
C PRO A 143 5.88 -0.91 8.85
N PHE A 144 5.30 0.07 9.53
CA PHE A 144 4.14 0.86 9.15
C PHE A 144 4.50 2.35 9.21
N GLU A 145 3.69 3.24 8.63
CA GLU A 145 3.90 4.69 8.70
C GLU A 145 3.73 5.24 10.13
N GLN A 146 3.00 4.53 10.99
CA GLN A 146 2.82 4.88 12.41
C GLN A 146 3.95 4.38 13.32
N GLY A 147 4.81 3.48 12.84
CA GLY A 147 5.83 2.82 13.66
C GLY A 147 6.02 1.37 13.25
N ILE A 148 6.56 0.54 14.15
CA ILE A 148 6.87 -0.86 13.83
C ILE A 148 5.99 -1.78 14.66
N LYS A 149 5.30 -2.70 13.99
CA LYS A 149 4.51 -3.74 14.65
C LYS A 149 5.39 -4.95 14.86
N ILE A 150 5.63 -5.32 16.12
CA ILE A 150 6.24 -6.61 16.46
C ILE A 150 5.14 -7.66 16.38
N LEU A 151 5.30 -8.60 15.45
CA LEU A 151 4.35 -9.69 15.21
C LEU A 151 4.65 -10.87 16.13
N SER A 152 5.94 -11.17 16.32
CA SER A 152 6.42 -12.26 17.16
C SER A 152 7.79 -11.93 17.73
N GLU A 153 8.05 -12.36 18.96
CA GLU A 153 9.32 -12.21 19.70
C GLU A 153 9.39 -13.41 20.65
N LYS A 154 10.19 -14.43 20.31
CA LYS A 154 10.25 -15.71 21.05
C LYS A 154 11.67 -16.28 21.11
N SER A 155 11.92 -17.04 22.17
CA SER A 155 13.11 -17.87 22.30
C SER A 155 12.92 -19.22 21.59
N LEU A 156 14.01 -19.76 21.08
CA LEU A 156 14.12 -21.07 20.44
C LEU A 156 14.58 -22.13 21.44
N ARG A 157 14.42 -23.39 21.04
CA ARG A 157 14.89 -24.55 21.81
C ARG A 157 16.42 -24.60 21.82
N SER A 158 16.99 -25.03 22.94
CA SER A 158 18.43 -25.04 23.12
C SER A 158 19.09 -26.08 22.22
N LEU A 159 20.27 -25.74 21.69
CA LEU A 159 21.04 -26.61 20.79
C LEU A 159 21.44 -27.95 21.42
N ASN A 160 21.39 -28.07 22.75
CA ASN A 160 21.78 -29.28 23.49
C ASN A 160 20.63 -30.28 23.67
N GLU A 161 19.40 -29.97 23.25
CA GLU A 161 18.24 -30.80 23.51
C GLU A 161 18.23 -32.08 22.65
N GLU A 162 18.43 -31.96 21.33
CA GLU A 162 18.32 -33.09 20.39
C GLU A 162 19.18 -32.90 19.12
N GLU A 163 19.52 -34.00 18.44
CA GLU A 163 20.09 -33.93 17.09
C GLU A 163 19.07 -33.36 16.09
N GLY A 164 19.52 -32.47 15.20
CA GLY A 164 18.68 -31.83 14.18
C GLY A 164 17.80 -30.68 14.69
N ILE A 165 18.03 -30.22 15.93
CA ILE A 165 17.27 -29.12 16.53
C ILE A 165 17.38 -27.81 15.72
N ILE A 166 18.52 -27.57 15.06
CA ILE A 166 18.71 -26.41 14.18
C ILE A 166 17.70 -26.44 13.03
N GLU A 167 17.54 -27.59 12.35
CA GLU A 167 16.59 -27.68 11.25
C GLU A 167 15.14 -27.56 11.71
N GLN A 168 14.83 -28.08 12.91
CA GLN A 168 13.51 -27.95 13.51
C GLN A 168 13.19 -26.50 13.89
N ASN A 169 14.10 -25.82 14.58
CA ASN A 169 13.97 -24.40 14.92
C ASN A 169 13.84 -23.54 13.65
N ALA A 170 14.64 -23.83 12.63
CA ALA A 170 14.54 -23.12 11.35
C ALA A 170 13.19 -23.34 10.66
N LEU A 171 12.63 -24.54 10.74
CA LEU A 171 11.31 -24.85 10.19
C LEU A 171 10.19 -24.15 10.97
N GLU A 172 10.31 -24.08 12.29
CA GLU A 172 9.37 -23.38 13.17
C GLU A 172 9.28 -21.89 12.80
N VAL A 173 10.42 -21.20 12.76
CA VAL A 173 10.48 -19.78 12.35
C VAL A 173 9.96 -19.59 10.93
N ALA A 174 10.34 -20.46 9.99
CA ALA A 174 9.90 -20.35 8.60
C ALA A 174 8.39 -20.53 8.44
N THR A 175 7.78 -21.41 9.24
CA THR A 175 6.34 -21.66 9.21
C THR A 175 5.57 -20.45 9.74
N GLU A 176 5.99 -19.92 10.89
CA GLU A 176 5.38 -18.74 11.49
C GLU A 176 5.55 -17.49 10.61
N LEU A 177 6.74 -17.28 10.04
CA LEU A 177 6.97 -16.22 9.06
C LEU A 177 6.06 -16.37 7.84
N ALA A 178 5.86 -17.59 7.34
CA ALA A 178 4.97 -17.84 6.21
C ALA A 178 3.49 -17.55 6.52
N GLU A 179 3.04 -17.76 7.76
CA GLU A 179 1.70 -17.37 8.20
C GLU A 179 1.52 -15.85 8.16
N TYR A 180 2.49 -15.09 8.70
CA TYR A 180 2.45 -13.63 8.64
C TYR A 180 2.58 -13.10 7.21
N VAL A 181 3.39 -13.72 6.36
CA VAL A 181 3.46 -13.37 4.94
C VAL A 181 2.11 -13.57 4.25
N LYS A 182 1.37 -14.64 4.56
CA LYS A 182 0.01 -14.84 4.02
C LYS A 182 -0.97 -13.80 4.56
N GLN A 183 -0.86 -13.44 5.83
CA GLN A 183 -1.77 -12.49 6.48
C GLN A 183 -1.58 -11.06 5.97
N TYR A 184 -0.34 -10.58 5.90
CA TYR A 184 -0.03 -9.18 5.56
C TYR A 184 0.30 -8.99 4.07
N ASN A 185 0.58 -10.06 3.34
CA ASN A 185 0.99 -10.07 1.94
C ASN A 185 2.07 -9.03 1.60
N PRO A 186 3.24 -9.06 2.29
CA PRO A 186 4.34 -8.14 2.00
C PRO A 186 4.91 -8.40 0.61
N ASP A 187 5.47 -7.36 0.01
CA ASP A 187 6.15 -7.36 -1.27
C ASP A 187 7.52 -8.06 -1.18
N ALA A 188 8.26 -7.78 -0.11
CA ALA A 188 9.57 -8.36 0.16
C ALA A 188 9.69 -8.95 1.57
N ILE A 189 10.59 -9.91 1.73
CA ILE A 189 10.94 -10.53 3.01
C ILE A 189 12.43 -10.26 3.26
N LEU A 190 12.76 -9.60 4.37
CA LEU A 190 14.12 -9.44 4.85
C LEU A 190 14.35 -10.37 6.03
N LEU A 191 15.31 -11.27 5.88
CA LEU A 191 15.73 -12.19 6.91
C LEU A 191 17.15 -11.86 7.33
N ALA A 192 17.34 -11.44 8.58
CA ALA A 192 18.65 -11.04 9.06
C ALA A 192 19.01 -11.71 10.38
N GLY A 193 20.31 -11.76 10.68
CA GLY A 193 20.76 -12.38 11.93
C GLY A 193 22.27 -12.42 12.06
N PRO A 194 22.80 -12.66 13.27
CA PRO A 194 24.19 -13.03 13.45
C PRO A 194 24.45 -14.46 12.95
N GLY A 195 25.66 -14.71 12.45
CA GLY A 195 26.09 -16.06 12.07
C GLY A 195 25.32 -16.64 10.88
N PHE A 196 25.20 -17.96 10.82
CA PHE A 196 24.72 -18.70 9.64
C PHE A 196 23.30 -19.28 9.76
N PHE A 197 22.62 -19.04 10.89
CA PHE A 197 21.30 -19.63 11.13
C PHE A 197 20.23 -19.07 10.18
N LYS A 198 20.36 -17.79 9.82
CA LYS A 198 19.49 -17.12 8.85
C LYS A 198 19.47 -17.82 7.48
N GLU A 199 20.58 -18.39 7.03
CA GLU A 199 20.63 -19.15 5.79
C GLU A 199 19.80 -20.45 5.87
N GLU A 200 19.80 -21.12 7.01
CA GLU A 200 18.96 -22.31 7.23
C GLU A 200 17.47 -21.96 7.24
N VAL A 201 17.10 -20.89 7.94
CA VAL A 201 15.72 -20.37 7.92
C VAL A 201 15.31 -19.99 6.50
N ALA A 202 16.16 -19.25 5.76
CA ALA A 202 15.87 -18.84 4.39
C ALA A 202 15.63 -20.02 3.45
N LYS A 203 16.38 -21.13 3.58
CA LYS A 203 16.14 -22.36 2.81
C LYS A 203 14.74 -22.92 3.08
N LYS A 204 14.31 -22.99 4.35
CA LYS A 204 12.97 -23.46 4.72
C LYS A 204 11.89 -22.51 4.21
N VAL A 205 12.08 -21.20 4.36
CA VAL A 205 11.15 -20.17 3.86
C VAL A 205 10.99 -20.28 2.35
N ASN A 206 12.06 -20.39 1.57
CA ASN A 206 11.98 -20.52 0.11
C ASN A 206 11.24 -21.79 -0.33
N ASN A 207 11.35 -22.89 0.42
CA ASN A 207 10.59 -24.11 0.13
C ASN A 207 9.08 -23.92 0.34
N ILE A 208 8.70 -23.15 1.36
CA ILE A 208 7.29 -22.86 1.69
C ILE A 208 6.72 -21.77 0.77
N LEU A 209 7.48 -20.70 0.54
CA LEU A 209 7.12 -19.49 -0.18
C LEU A 209 7.86 -19.37 -1.52
N LYS A 210 7.64 -20.33 -2.42
CA LYS A 210 8.36 -20.44 -3.70
C LYS A 210 8.34 -19.19 -4.60
N ASN A 211 7.36 -18.31 -4.40
CA ASN A 211 7.11 -17.15 -5.27
C ASN A 211 7.49 -15.80 -4.64
N LYS A 212 8.15 -15.79 -3.47
CA LYS A 212 8.57 -14.55 -2.80
C LYS A 212 10.08 -14.54 -2.65
N LYS A 213 10.71 -13.42 -3.03
CA LYS A 213 12.15 -13.22 -2.89
C LYS A 213 12.46 -12.95 -1.41
N VAL A 214 13.33 -13.76 -0.83
CA VAL A 214 13.89 -13.57 0.51
C VAL A 214 15.25 -12.90 0.36
N TYR A 215 15.39 -11.73 0.98
CA TYR A 215 16.65 -11.00 1.09
C TYR A 215 17.31 -11.36 2.40
N ILE A 216 18.62 -11.58 2.39
CA ILE A 216 19.39 -11.97 3.57
C ILE A 216 20.39 -10.87 3.90
N ASP A 217 20.49 -10.47 5.17
CA ASP A 217 21.50 -9.53 5.66
C ASP A 217 22.03 -9.96 7.04
N SER A 218 23.10 -9.34 7.53
CA SER A 218 23.71 -9.62 8.83
C SER A 218 23.47 -8.48 9.80
N VAL A 219 23.07 -8.82 11.03
CA VAL A 219 22.87 -7.86 12.15
C VAL A 219 23.54 -8.38 13.41
N SER A 220 23.69 -7.51 14.42
CA SER A 220 24.35 -7.86 15.68
C SER A 220 23.56 -8.82 16.58
N SER A 221 22.23 -8.79 16.55
CA SER A 221 21.36 -9.64 17.38
C SER A 221 20.00 -9.89 16.73
N ALA A 222 19.28 -10.92 17.21
CA ALA A 222 17.90 -11.18 16.79
C ALA A 222 16.83 -10.43 17.62
N THR A 223 17.24 -9.37 18.34
CA THR A 223 16.36 -8.58 19.22
C THR A 223 15.96 -7.24 18.61
N ARG A 224 15.19 -6.46 19.37
CA ARG A 224 14.86 -5.06 19.05
C ARG A 224 16.09 -4.18 18.78
N ALA A 225 17.25 -4.50 19.36
CA ALA A 225 18.50 -3.79 19.06
C ALA A 225 18.95 -4.03 17.60
N GLY A 226 18.97 -5.29 17.15
CA GLY A 226 19.24 -5.63 15.76
C GLY A 226 18.19 -5.07 14.80
N LEU A 227 16.92 -4.98 15.23
CA LEU A 227 15.87 -4.33 14.44
C LEU A 227 16.15 -2.84 14.23
N HIS A 228 16.55 -2.15 15.29
CA HIS A 228 16.92 -0.75 15.19
C HIS A 228 18.17 -0.52 14.33
N GLU A 229 19.11 -1.46 14.38
CA GLU A 229 20.31 -1.45 13.53
C GLU A 229 19.93 -1.55 12.05
N ILE A 230 19.09 -2.53 11.68
CA ILE A 230 18.76 -2.76 10.26
C ILE A 230 17.91 -1.65 9.66
N LEU A 231 17.00 -1.07 10.46
CA LEU A 231 16.16 0.06 10.04
C LEU A 231 16.96 1.35 9.80
N LYS A 232 18.18 1.46 10.34
CA LYS A 232 19.08 2.59 10.08
C LYS A 232 19.90 2.43 8.81
N ARG A 233 19.92 1.24 8.22
CA ARG A 233 20.70 0.96 7.01
C ARG A 233 19.82 1.22 5.79
N ASP A 234 20.46 1.64 4.71
CA ASP A 234 19.82 1.83 3.40
C ASP A 234 19.41 0.49 2.73
N ILE A 235 19.48 -0.63 3.44
CA ILE A 235 19.19 -1.97 2.89
C ILE A 235 17.71 -2.09 2.52
N ILE A 236 16.81 -1.48 3.30
CA ILE A 236 15.38 -1.55 3.03
C ILE A 236 15.08 -0.84 1.71
N ASP A 237 15.57 0.38 1.52
CA ASP A 237 15.38 1.13 0.28
C ASP A 237 15.92 0.38 -0.95
N LYS A 238 17.08 -0.27 -0.81
CA LYS A 238 17.64 -1.14 -1.85
C LYS A 238 16.73 -2.33 -2.16
N ILE A 239 16.21 -3.00 -1.14
CA ILE A 239 15.30 -4.14 -1.31
C ILE A 239 14.02 -3.71 -2.04
N MET A 240 13.50 -2.53 -1.72
CA MET A 240 12.30 -2.00 -2.37
C MET A 240 12.57 -1.64 -3.83
N SER A 241 13.69 -0.96 -4.10
CA SER A 241 14.11 -0.66 -5.46
C SER A 241 14.31 -1.93 -6.30
N ASP A 242 15.01 -2.93 -5.76
CA ASP A 242 15.20 -4.24 -6.39
C ASP A 242 13.86 -4.92 -6.70
N TYR A 243 12.89 -4.82 -5.80
CA TYR A 243 11.56 -5.39 -5.97
C TYR A 243 10.79 -4.69 -7.09
N GLU A 244 10.80 -3.36 -7.12
CA GLU A 244 10.15 -2.56 -8.17
C GLU A 244 10.75 -2.83 -9.54
N ILE A 245 12.09 -2.91 -9.63
CA ILE A 245 12.81 -3.30 -10.86
C ILE A 245 12.37 -4.69 -11.33
N ALA A 246 12.26 -5.65 -10.41
CA ALA A 246 11.83 -7.01 -10.75
C ALA A 246 10.38 -7.07 -11.26
N ILE A 247 9.47 -6.30 -10.66
CA ILE A 247 8.08 -6.17 -11.17
C ILE A 247 8.09 -5.57 -12.57
N GLY A 248 8.81 -4.47 -12.76
CA GLY A 248 8.92 -3.80 -14.06
C GLY A 248 9.43 -4.75 -15.13
N ALA A 249 10.50 -5.49 -14.86
CA ALA A 249 11.06 -6.47 -15.78
C ALA A 249 10.03 -7.55 -16.19
N LYS A 250 9.30 -8.12 -15.22
CA LYS A 250 8.27 -9.13 -15.49
C LYS A 250 7.12 -8.58 -16.33
N LYS A 251 6.71 -7.34 -16.09
CA LYS A 251 5.64 -6.67 -16.84
C LYS A 251 6.09 -6.30 -18.25
N MET A 252 7.34 -5.90 -18.41
CA MET A 252 7.96 -5.68 -19.72
C MET A 252 8.03 -6.98 -20.53
N GLU A 253 8.44 -8.10 -19.92
CA GLU A 253 8.44 -9.42 -20.57
C GLU A 253 7.04 -9.79 -21.07
N LYS A 254 6.01 -9.62 -20.24
CA LYS A 254 4.60 -9.81 -20.64
C LYS A 254 4.21 -8.90 -21.80
N ALA A 255 4.62 -7.63 -21.77
CA ALA A 255 4.33 -6.69 -22.85
C ALA A 255 4.99 -7.11 -24.17
N MET A 256 6.24 -7.54 -24.13
CA MET A 256 6.96 -8.03 -25.31
C MET A 256 6.35 -9.32 -25.88
N GLU A 257 5.91 -10.24 -25.02
CA GLU A 257 5.18 -11.43 -25.44
C GLU A 257 3.86 -11.07 -26.15
N LEU A 258 3.10 -10.12 -25.57
CA LEU A 258 1.86 -9.63 -26.16
C LEU A 258 2.12 -8.92 -27.50
N LEU A 259 3.16 -8.09 -27.60
CA LEU A 259 3.54 -7.46 -28.87
C LEU A 259 3.82 -8.50 -29.97
N ALA A 260 4.43 -9.63 -29.63
CA ALA A 260 4.72 -10.69 -30.59
C ALA A 260 3.48 -11.49 -31.02
N LYS A 261 2.54 -11.76 -30.10
CA LYS A 261 1.39 -12.66 -30.34
C LYS A 261 0.09 -11.93 -30.68
N GLN A 262 -0.17 -10.81 -30.00
CA GLN A 262 -1.40 -10.03 -30.01
C GLN A 262 -1.07 -8.53 -29.88
N PRO A 263 -0.44 -7.93 -30.92
CA PRO A 263 0.06 -6.55 -30.85
C PRO A 263 -1.02 -5.52 -30.51
N GLU A 264 -2.29 -5.84 -30.79
CA GLU A 264 -3.46 -4.98 -30.54
C GLU A 264 -3.75 -4.78 -29.03
N LEU A 265 -3.11 -5.56 -28.16
CA LEU A 265 -3.20 -5.45 -26.71
C LEU A 265 -2.05 -4.66 -26.08
N VAL A 266 -1.16 -4.09 -26.88
CA VAL A 266 -0.07 -3.26 -26.39
C VAL A 266 0.00 -1.99 -27.24
N THR A 267 0.18 -0.87 -26.56
CA THR A 267 0.41 0.41 -27.24
C THR A 267 1.61 1.12 -26.61
N TYR A 268 2.32 1.91 -27.39
CA TYR A 268 3.47 2.68 -26.92
C TYR A 268 3.50 4.01 -27.67
N GLY A 269 4.16 5.02 -27.08
CA GLY A 269 4.07 6.40 -27.54
C GLY A 269 3.06 7.21 -26.75
N LEU A 270 3.42 8.47 -26.48
CA LEU A 270 2.65 9.34 -25.60
C LEU A 270 1.19 9.52 -26.08
N GLU A 271 1.00 9.81 -27.37
CA GLU A 271 -0.32 10.06 -27.95
C GLU A 271 -1.17 8.79 -28.01
N GLN A 272 -0.57 7.65 -28.37
CA GLN A 272 -1.30 6.39 -28.46
C GLN A 272 -1.70 5.88 -27.08
N VAL A 273 -0.81 6.01 -26.08
CA VAL A 273 -1.14 5.69 -24.68
C VAL A 273 -2.23 6.62 -24.19
N LYS A 274 -2.15 7.94 -24.44
CA LYS A 274 -3.20 8.89 -24.07
C LYS A 274 -4.57 8.50 -24.63
N ASN A 275 -4.66 8.15 -25.91
CA ASN A 275 -5.90 7.67 -26.52
C ASN A 275 -6.44 6.41 -25.83
N ALA A 276 -5.55 5.46 -25.50
CA ALA A 276 -5.92 4.26 -24.77
C ALA A 276 -6.42 4.56 -23.35
N VAL A 277 -5.82 5.55 -22.69
CA VAL A 277 -6.24 6.03 -21.38
C VAL A 277 -7.62 6.67 -21.47
N GLU A 278 -7.89 7.51 -22.47
CA GLU A 278 -9.20 8.13 -22.71
C GLU A 278 -10.30 7.07 -22.88
N MET A 279 -10.02 5.98 -23.59
CA MET A 279 -10.94 4.84 -23.74
C MET A 279 -11.07 3.96 -22.49
N GLY A 280 -10.21 4.13 -21.48
CA GLY A 280 -10.18 3.26 -20.29
C GLY A 280 -9.63 1.85 -20.56
N ALA A 281 -8.87 1.70 -21.64
CA ALA A 281 -8.32 0.44 -22.08
C ALA A 281 -7.05 0.06 -21.33
N VAL A 282 -6.34 0.98 -20.67
CA VAL A 282 -5.07 0.69 -20.00
C VAL A 282 -5.26 -0.19 -18.76
N GLU A 283 -4.57 -1.34 -18.75
CA GLU A 283 -4.41 -2.22 -17.57
C GLU A 283 -3.19 -1.80 -16.76
N THR A 284 -2.02 -1.78 -17.39
CA THR A 284 -0.74 -1.43 -16.76
C THR A 284 0.04 -0.52 -17.72
N VAL A 285 0.61 0.56 -17.21
CA VAL A 285 1.58 1.40 -17.94
C VAL A 285 2.97 1.24 -17.34
N LEU A 286 3.98 1.15 -18.20
CA LEU A 286 5.39 1.27 -17.86
C LEU A 286 5.89 2.62 -18.39
N LEU A 287 6.56 3.40 -17.54
CA LEU A 287 7.06 4.73 -17.85
C LEU A 287 8.50 4.90 -17.35
N ILE A 288 9.42 5.37 -18.20
CA ILE A 288 10.77 5.73 -17.74
C ILE A 288 10.76 7.01 -16.90
N GLU A 289 11.60 7.07 -15.87
CA GLU A 289 11.70 8.24 -14.98
C GLU A 289 12.06 9.56 -15.68
N ASP A 290 12.82 9.52 -16.79
CA ASP A 290 13.26 10.70 -17.55
C ASP A 290 12.07 11.54 -18.03
N LEU A 291 10.97 10.88 -18.38
CA LEU A 291 9.78 11.54 -18.88
C LEU A 291 9.13 12.46 -17.83
N LEU A 292 9.33 12.18 -16.54
CA LEU A 292 8.86 13.04 -15.45
C LEU A 292 9.84 14.17 -15.09
N SER A 293 11.07 14.07 -15.57
CA SER A 293 12.13 15.07 -15.37
C SER A 293 12.23 16.07 -16.54
N SER A 294 11.34 15.95 -17.52
CA SER A 294 11.25 16.80 -18.70
C SER A 294 10.68 18.21 -18.38
N ASN A 295 10.68 19.08 -19.39
CA ASN A 295 10.23 20.46 -19.33
C ASN A 295 8.82 20.55 -18.71
N ASN A 296 8.51 21.62 -17.96
CA ASN A 296 7.25 21.74 -17.20
C ASN A 296 5.98 21.39 -17.99
N GLN A 297 5.88 21.72 -19.29
CA GLN A 297 4.69 21.43 -20.09
C GLN A 297 4.50 19.94 -20.41
N GLU A 298 5.58 19.26 -20.81
CA GLU A 298 5.55 17.84 -21.17
C GLU A 298 5.30 17.00 -19.93
N ARG A 299 5.99 17.32 -18.83
CA ARG A 299 5.75 16.78 -17.51
C ARG A 299 4.27 16.91 -17.07
N LEU A 300 3.67 18.09 -17.19
CA LEU A 300 2.26 18.31 -16.82
C LEU A 300 1.29 17.47 -17.67
N ALA A 301 1.61 17.24 -18.95
CA ALA A 301 0.80 16.37 -19.80
C ALA A 301 0.88 14.91 -19.34
N ILE A 302 2.08 14.44 -18.98
CA ILE A 302 2.30 13.09 -18.47
C ILE A 302 1.63 12.90 -17.11
N GLU A 303 1.78 13.84 -16.19
CA GLU A 303 1.11 13.80 -14.89
C GLU A 303 -0.41 13.70 -15.02
N ARG A 304 -1.02 14.38 -16.01
CA ARG A 304 -2.45 14.23 -16.32
C ARG A 304 -2.79 12.83 -16.83
N ILE A 305 -2.02 12.30 -17.77
CA ILE A 305 -2.21 10.94 -18.31
C ILE A 305 -2.14 9.91 -17.17
N LEU A 306 -1.15 10.02 -16.28
CA LEU A 306 -1.00 9.15 -15.12
C LEU A 306 -2.19 9.25 -14.17
N GLY A 307 -2.64 10.47 -13.84
CA GLY A 307 -3.85 10.66 -13.02
C GLY A 307 -5.10 10.01 -13.64
N ASP A 308 -5.28 10.11 -14.95
CA ASP A 308 -6.40 9.47 -15.64
C ASP A 308 -6.31 7.94 -15.64
N ILE A 309 -5.10 7.38 -15.71
CA ILE A 309 -4.85 5.94 -15.57
C ILE A 309 -5.29 5.46 -14.20
N GLU A 310 -4.86 6.13 -13.13
CA GLU A 310 -5.23 5.76 -11.75
C GLU A 310 -6.74 5.84 -11.52
N ASN A 311 -7.38 6.92 -11.99
CA ASN A 311 -8.83 7.09 -11.92
C ASN A 311 -9.59 5.93 -12.58
N LYS A 312 -9.04 5.40 -13.69
CA LYS A 312 -9.60 4.25 -14.41
C LYS A 312 -9.08 2.90 -13.93
N ARG A 313 -8.46 2.86 -12.73
CA ARG A 313 -7.92 1.67 -12.06
C ARG A 313 -6.78 0.97 -12.82
N GLY A 314 -6.05 1.72 -13.63
CA GLY A 314 -4.82 1.21 -14.24
C GLY A 314 -3.67 1.20 -13.24
N GLU A 315 -2.73 0.29 -13.44
CA GLU A 315 -1.49 0.18 -12.67
C GLU A 315 -0.38 1.01 -13.34
N ILE A 316 0.38 1.76 -12.56
CA ILE A 316 1.54 2.54 -13.06
C ILE A 316 2.81 1.92 -12.51
N ILE A 317 3.77 1.69 -13.39
CA ILE A 317 5.11 1.21 -13.04
C ILE A 317 6.13 2.20 -13.56
N LEU A 318 6.83 2.86 -12.65
CA LEU A 318 7.98 3.68 -12.96
C LEU A 318 9.20 2.78 -13.19
N VAL A 319 9.93 3.04 -14.28
CA VAL A 319 11.15 2.33 -14.63
C VAL A 319 12.34 3.25 -14.37
N PRO A 320 13.14 3.01 -13.32
CA PRO A 320 14.31 3.83 -13.03
C PRO A 320 15.41 3.60 -14.05
N LYS A 321 16.36 4.55 -14.19
CA LYS A 321 17.49 4.46 -15.13
C LYS A 321 18.38 3.24 -14.92
N GLU A 322 18.48 2.78 -13.69
CA GLU A 322 19.30 1.64 -13.29
C GLU A 322 18.66 0.29 -13.66
N SER A 323 17.39 0.30 -14.09
CA SER A 323 16.68 -0.91 -14.49
C SER A 323 17.22 -1.48 -15.81
N PRO A 324 17.44 -2.80 -15.92
CA PRO A 324 17.88 -3.43 -17.17
C PRO A 324 16.93 -3.18 -18.36
N ILE A 325 15.63 -3.02 -18.10
CA ILE A 325 14.61 -2.77 -19.13
C ILE A 325 14.52 -1.30 -19.56
N TYR A 326 15.26 -0.40 -18.90
CA TYR A 326 15.17 1.04 -19.16
C TYR A 326 15.42 1.38 -20.63
N PHE A 327 16.51 0.86 -21.22
CA PHE A 327 16.84 1.14 -22.62
C PHE A 327 15.86 0.51 -23.60
N GLU A 328 15.31 -0.66 -23.27
CA GLU A 328 14.31 -1.33 -24.10
C GLU A 328 13.01 -0.51 -24.15
N LEU A 329 12.54 -0.03 -22.99
CA LEU A 329 11.39 0.86 -22.91
C LEU A 329 11.68 2.23 -23.55
N LYS A 330 12.89 2.76 -23.40
CA LYS A 330 13.32 4.02 -24.04
C LYS A 330 13.29 3.93 -25.57
N ASN A 331 13.66 2.79 -26.14
CA ASN A 331 13.54 2.53 -27.58
C ASN A 331 12.07 2.49 -28.04
N LEU A 332 11.15 2.12 -27.13
CA LEU A 332 9.70 2.21 -27.32
C LEU A 332 9.15 3.57 -26.85
N THR A 333 9.87 4.66 -27.13
CA THR A 333 9.52 6.07 -26.80
C THR A 333 9.46 6.41 -25.30
N GLY A 334 9.85 5.48 -24.41
CA GLY A 334 9.87 5.68 -22.97
C GLY A 334 8.54 5.44 -22.24
N ILE A 335 7.46 5.17 -22.97
CA ILE A 335 6.15 4.83 -22.39
C ILE A 335 5.48 3.70 -23.17
N LEU A 336 4.98 2.70 -22.45
CA LEU A 336 4.27 1.54 -22.99
C LEU A 336 3.08 1.20 -22.09
N ALA A 337 1.95 0.82 -22.67
CA ALA A 337 0.77 0.37 -21.96
C ALA A 337 0.32 -1.01 -22.44
N ILE A 338 0.06 -1.91 -21.49
CA ILE A 338 -0.67 -3.16 -21.68
C ILE A 338 -2.16 -2.85 -21.54
N LEU A 339 -2.96 -3.35 -22.47
CA LEU A 339 -4.37 -3.03 -22.60
C LEU A 339 -5.27 -4.18 -22.12
N ARG A 340 -6.39 -3.82 -21.49
CA ARG A 340 -7.48 -4.71 -21.07
C ARG A 340 -8.25 -5.28 -22.25
N PHE A 341 -8.34 -4.51 -23.33
CA PHE A 341 -9.03 -4.87 -24.56
C PHE A 341 -8.34 -4.20 -25.76
N ARG A 342 -8.50 -4.82 -26.94
CA ARG A 342 -7.93 -4.32 -28.20
C ARG A 342 -8.48 -2.95 -28.57
N ILE A 343 -7.62 -2.10 -29.12
CA ILE A 343 -7.98 -0.79 -29.65
C ILE A 343 -7.62 -0.81 -31.14
N ASN A 344 -8.64 -0.68 -31.99
CA ASN A 344 -8.50 -0.68 -33.45
C ASN A 344 -8.14 0.70 -33.98
#